data_AF-A0AAV6VL56-F1
#
_entry.id   AF-A0AAV6VL56-F1
#
_cell.length_a   1.000
_cell.length_b   1.000
_cell.length_c   1.000
_cell.angle_alpha   90.00
_cell.angle_beta   90.00
_cell.angle_gamma   90.00
#
_symmetry.space_group_name_H-M   'P 1'
#
loop_
_entity.id
_entity.type
_entity.pdbx_description
1 polymer ?
#
loop_
_entity_poly.entity_id
_entity_poly.type
_entity_poly.pdbx_seq_one_letter_code
_entity_poly.pdbx_strand_id
1 'polypeptide(L)'
;MAHEKEKLQAILKDKKRERKRRFEQDRGEGTSKMSRSCFPRTDSSDEDDLVLKSELEKIKTECDKANRKLKLQELNVRLQDQLLSLLRSTTEQHTNRSLLDIPPPAGENCKKEKNANEGLNLMSVAVEESNPSSTHTTKINDSQDVQVLLVVVEEGYSSSTHTTKVADSQNVQSKDEEMVLAPGVTVRKEKWLQVISGENITESRLVRNLAVTLWGSDTLTERSVTGAPCKRLKNKSENAVEAKQALTPVKVEAVKNALEFWLREHKGKDVGEAQKLSSASSVRKLLSDKIMDLQKQQQQK
;
A
#
# COMPACT_ATOMS: atom_id res chain seq x y z
N MET A 1 -14.20 -36.02 -0.21
CA MET A 1 -13.02 -35.32 -0.79
C MET A 1 -12.59 -35.88 -2.16
N ALA A 2 -12.08 -37.12 -2.27
CA ALA A 2 -11.62 -37.65 -3.57
C ALA A 2 -12.74 -37.80 -4.63
N HIS A 3 -13.87 -38.37 -4.22
CA HIS A 3 -15.04 -38.59 -5.09
C HIS A 3 -15.70 -37.29 -5.57
N GLU A 4 -15.59 -36.21 -4.79
CA GLU A 4 -16.15 -34.90 -5.12
C GLU A 4 -15.28 -34.15 -6.14
N LYS A 5 -13.95 -34.29 -6.02
CA LYS A 5 -12.98 -33.79 -7.01
C LYS A 5 -13.17 -34.47 -8.37
N GLU A 6 -13.47 -35.77 -8.39
CA GLU A 6 -13.73 -36.53 -9.61
C GLU A 6 -15.03 -36.08 -10.30
N LYS A 7 -16.10 -35.85 -9.54
CA LYS A 7 -17.36 -35.29 -10.07
C LYS A 7 -17.16 -33.91 -10.70
N LEU A 8 -16.39 -33.02 -10.05
CA LEU A 8 -16.10 -31.70 -10.60
C LEU A 8 -15.25 -31.76 -11.87
N GLN A 9 -14.30 -32.69 -11.96
CA GLN A 9 -13.52 -32.90 -13.19
C GLN A 9 -14.38 -33.43 -14.35
N ALA A 10 -15.32 -34.33 -14.08
CA ALA A 10 -16.25 -34.83 -15.09
C ALA A 10 -17.13 -33.71 -15.66
N ILE A 11 -17.71 -32.88 -14.78
CA ILE A 11 -18.55 -31.73 -15.18
C ILE A 11 -17.75 -30.74 -16.03
N LEU A 12 -16.50 -30.44 -15.64
CA LEU A 12 -15.65 -29.48 -16.36
C LEU A 12 -15.23 -30.02 -17.74
N LYS A 13 -15.02 -31.33 -17.86
CA LYS A 13 -14.71 -32.01 -19.12
C LYS A 13 -15.90 -31.99 -20.08
N ASP A 14 -17.11 -32.22 -19.58
CA ASP A 14 -18.34 -32.14 -20.39
C ASP A 14 -18.63 -30.71 -20.83
N LYS A 15 -18.46 -29.71 -19.95
CA LYS A 15 -18.67 -28.30 -20.31
C LYS A 15 -17.69 -27.82 -21.39
N LYS A 16 -16.46 -28.33 -21.40
CA LYS A 16 -15.48 -28.08 -22.48
C LYS A 16 -15.89 -28.74 -23.80
N ARG A 17 -16.40 -29.98 -23.75
CA ARG A 17 -16.89 -30.69 -24.95
C ARG A 17 -18.12 -30.00 -25.56
N GLU A 18 -19.04 -29.53 -24.72
CA GLU A 18 -20.25 -28.81 -25.15
C GLU A 18 -19.91 -27.48 -25.83
N ARG A 19 -18.98 -26.69 -25.27
CA ARG A 19 -18.48 -25.46 -25.93
C ARG A 19 -17.84 -25.74 -27.29
N LYS A 20 -17.11 -26.85 -27.43
CA LYS A 20 -16.50 -27.24 -28.71
C LYS A 20 -17.56 -27.58 -29.76
N ARG A 21 -18.64 -28.28 -29.38
CA ARG A 21 -19.76 -28.59 -30.29
C ARG A 21 -20.46 -27.34 -30.81
N ARG A 22 -20.72 -26.36 -29.93
CA ARG A 22 -21.33 -25.08 -30.32
C ARG A 22 -20.50 -24.32 -31.34
N PHE A 23 -19.18 -24.29 -31.15
CA PHE A 23 -18.26 -23.63 -32.09
C PHE A 23 -18.17 -24.32 -33.46
N GLU A 24 -18.34 -25.65 -33.51
CA GLU A 24 -18.38 -26.41 -34.77
C GLU A 24 -19.72 -26.24 -35.50
N GLN A 25 -20.82 -26.11 -34.77
CA GLN A 25 -22.18 -25.91 -35.31
C GLN A 25 -22.33 -24.55 -36.01
N ASP A 26 -21.72 -23.49 -35.48
CA ASP A 26 -21.71 -22.15 -36.10
C ASP A 26 -20.90 -22.05 -37.40
N ARG A 27 -20.10 -23.08 -37.73
CA ARG A 27 -19.30 -23.14 -38.97
C ARG A 27 -19.94 -23.97 -40.09
N GLY A 28 -21.01 -24.72 -39.81
CA GLY A 28 -21.58 -25.73 -40.72
C GLY A 28 -22.66 -25.26 -41.68
N GLU A 29 -23.31 -24.11 -41.46
CA GLU A 29 -24.46 -23.66 -42.27
C GLU A 29 -24.10 -22.43 -43.10
N GLY A 30 -23.40 -22.65 -44.22
CA GLY A 30 -22.90 -21.53 -45.03
C GLY A 30 -22.52 -21.87 -46.45
N THR A 31 -23.22 -22.80 -47.11
CA THR A 31 -23.09 -22.98 -48.57
C THR A 31 -24.45 -22.95 -49.24
N SER A 32 -24.98 -21.75 -49.51
CA SER A 32 -25.84 -21.58 -50.68
C SER A 32 -25.79 -20.14 -51.19
N LYS A 33 -25.70 -20.05 -52.51
CA LYS A 33 -25.53 -18.84 -53.32
C LYS A 33 -26.82 -18.03 -53.34
N MET A 34 -26.70 -16.69 -53.30
CA MET A 34 -27.34 -15.70 -54.18
C MET A 34 -27.74 -14.41 -53.47
N SER A 35 -27.49 -13.32 -54.21
CA SER A 35 -28.23 -12.05 -54.23
C SER A 35 -27.92 -11.00 -53.15
N ARG A 36 -27.44 -9.87 -53.69
CA ARG A 36 -27.27 -8.56 -53.07
C ARG A 36 -28.49 -8.15 -52.22
N SER A 37 -28.26 -7.84 -50.95
CA SER A 37 -28.93 -6.74 -50.27
C SER A 37 -28.02 -6.21 -49.14
N CYS A 38 -27.96 -4.89 -49.05
CA CYS A 38 -27.20 -4.18 -48.04
C CYS A 38 -27.87 -4.37 -46.67
N PHE A 39 -27.18 -5.02 -45.74
CA PHE A 39 -27.42 -4.89 -44.31
C PHE A 39 -26.07 -4.80 -43.58
N PRO A 40 -25.88 -3.85 -42.65
CA PRO A 40 -24.68 -3.77 -41.84
C PRO A 40 -24.68 -4.92 -40.85
N ARG A 41 -23.72 -5.84 -40.97
CA ARG A 41 -23.41 -6.80 -39.92
C ARG A 41 -22.78 -6.03 -38.76
N THR A 42 -23.46 -6.00 -37.63
CA THR A 42 -22.90 -5.57 -36.35
C THR A 42 -21.83 -6.59 -35.93
N ASP A 43 -20.58 -6.16 -35.95
CA ASP A 43 -19.44 -6.86 -35.36
C ASP A 43 -19.73 -7.13 -33.88
N SER A 44 -19.72 -8.41 -33.54
CA SER A 44 -20.22 -8.96 -32.28
C SER A 44 -19.06 -9.38 -31.38
N SER A 45 -18.99 -8.75 -30.20
CA SER A 45 -18.58 -9.38 -28.93
C SER A 45 -17.13 -9.90 -28.81
N ASP A 46 -16.13 -9.08 -29.15
CA ASP A 46 -14.72 -9.28 -28.73
C ASP A 46 -14.35 -8.53 -27.43
N GLU A 47 -15.19 -7.59 -26.97
CA GLU A 47 -14.92 -6.78 -25.76
C GLU A 47 -15.09 -7.57 -24.45
N ASP A 48 -16.02 -8.53 -24.41
CA ASP A 48 -16.32 -9.31 -23.20
C ASP A 48 -15.16 -10.25 -22.81
N ASP A 49 -14.40 -10.74 -23.80
CA ASP A 49 -13.27 -11.64 -23.60
C ASP A 49 -12.05 -10.95 -22.98
N LEU A 50 -11.89 -9.65 -23.18
CA LEU A 50 -10.80 -8.86 -22.60
C LEU A 50 -11.06 -8.53 -21.12
N VAL A 51 -12.32 -8.26 -20.78
CA VAL A 51 -12.74 -8.02 -19.39
C VAL A 51 -12.51 -9.27 -18.55
N LEU A 52 -12.94 -10.44 -19.04
CA LEU A 52 -12.75 -11.71 -18.33
C LEU A 52 -11.28 -12.07 -18.10
N LYS A 53 -10.39 -11.79 -19.07
CA LYS A 53 -8.94 -12.01 -18.89
C LYS A 53 -8.34 -11.10 -17.83
N SER A 54 -8.77 -9.84 -17.79
CA SER A 54 -8.33 -8.87 -16.78
C SER A 54 -8.78 -9.29 -15.36
N GLU A 55 -10.03 -9.72 -15.22
CA GLU A 55 -10.56 -10.21 -13.94
C GLU A 55 -9.85 -11.49 -13.47
N LEU A 56 -9.57 -12.43 -14.38
CA LEU A 56 -8.84 -13.65 -14.07
C LEU A 56 -7.43 -13.35 -13.54
N GLU A 57 -6.71 -12.43 -14.19
CA GLU A 57 -5.36 -12.05 -13.76
C GLU A 57 -5.40 -11.33 -12.41
N LYS A 58 -6.41 -10.48 -12.18
CA LYS A 58 -6.63 -9.84 -10.87
C LYS A 58 -6.84 -10.87 -9.76
N ILE A 59 -7.76 -11.82 -9.96
CA ILE A 59 -8.06 -12.89 -8.99
C ILE A 59 -6.81 -13.71 -8.68
N LYS A 60 -6.01 -14.03 -9.71
CA LYS A 60 -4.76 -14.77 -9.55
C LYS A 60 -3.76 -14.02 -8.66
N THR A 61 -3.54 -12.73 -8.91
CA THR A 61 -2.62 -11.92 -8.08
C THR A 61 -3.10 -11.77 -6.64
N GLU A 62 -4.42 -11.68 -6.43
CA GLU A 62 -5.02 -11.61 -5.10
C GLU A 62 -4.87 -12.93 -4.34
N CYS A 63 -5.05 -14.06 -5.02
CA CYS A 63 -4.80 -15.40 -4.47
C CYS A 63 -3.32 -15.57 -4.07
N ASP A 64 -2.38 -15.12 -4.91
CA ASP A 64 -0.94 -15.15 -4.60
C ASP A 64 -0.60 -14.29 -3.37
N LYS A 65 -1.22 -13.11 -3.25
CA LYS A 65 -1.05 -12.23 -2.09
C LYS A 65 -1.60 -12.88 -0.81
N ALA A 66 -2.79 -13.49 -0.88
CA ALA A 66 -3.40 -14.21 0.23
C ALA A 66 -2.54 -15.40 0.69
N ASN A 67 -1.99 -16.18 -0.25
CA ASN A 67 -1.08 -17.29 0.05
C ASN A 67 0.20 -16.83 0.77
N ARG A 68 0.79 -15.70 0.33
CA ARG A 68 1.95 -15.11 1.03
C ARG A 68 1.59 -14.70 2.46
N LYS A 69 0.43 -14.07 2.66
CA LYS A 69 -0.05 -13.68 3.99
C LYS A 69 -0.26 -14.89 4.90
N LEU A 70 -0.89 -15.95 4.38
CA LEU A 70 -1.12 -17.19 5.12
C LEU A 70 0.20 -17.87 5.51
N LYS A 71 1.19 -17.90 4.62
CA LYS A 71 2.52 -18.44 4.92
C LYS A 71 3.24 -17.64 6.01
N LEU A 72 3.12 -16.31 6.00
CA LEU A 72 3.66 -15.47 7.07
C LEU A 72 2.98 -15.74 8.41
N GLN A 73 1.66 -15.92 8.41
CA GLN A 73 0.91 -16.26 9.62
C GLN A 73 1.32 -17.63 10.17
N GLU A 74 1.48 -18.63 9.31
CA GLU A 74 1.97 -19.96 9.69
C GLU A 74 3.37 -19.91 10.32
N LEU A 75 4.28 -19.12 9.75
CA LEU A 75 5.62 -18.93 10.33
C LEU A 75 5.57 -18.23 11.69
N ASN A 76 4.66 -17.26 11.88
CA ASN A 76 4.50 -16.57 13.15
C ASN A 76 3.99 -17.53 14.24
N VAL A 77 2.99 -18.36 13.92
CA VAL A 77 2.50 -19.40 14.85
C VAL A 77 3.62 -20.38 15.20
N ARG A 78 4.40 -20.87 14.22
CA ARG A 78 5.55 -21.75 14.49
C ARG A 78 6.59 -21.11 15.40
N LEU A 79 6.87 -19.82 15.21
CA LEU A 79 7.82 -19.10 16.05
C LEU A 79 7.28 -18.99 17.48
N GLN A 80 6.00 -18.68 17.66
CA GLN A 80 5.35 -18.64 18.97
C GLN A 80 5.40 -20.00 19.67
N ASP A 81 5.13 -21.10 18.96
CA ASP A 81 5.23 -22.45 19.49
C ASP A 81 6.65 -22.81 19.94
N GLN A 82 7.66 -22.42 19.15
CA GLN A 82 9.07 -22.61 19.52
C GLN A 82 9.43 -21.84 20.80
N LEU A 83 8.99 -20.58 20.92
CA LEU A 83 9.23 -19.77 22.12
C LEU A 83 8.56 -20.38 23.35
N LEU A 84 7.31 -20.84 23.23
CA LEU A 84 6.60 -21.52 24.32
C LEU A 84 7.28 -22.84 24.71
N SER A 85 7.78 -23.61 23.75
CA SER A 85 8.52 -24.84 24.03
C SER A 85 9.83 -24.57 24.77
N LEU A 86 10.56 -23.50 24.40
CA LEU A 86 11.77 -23.09 25.10
C LEU A 86 11.47 -22.67 26.55
N LEU A 87 10.43 -21.85 26.75
CA LEU A 87 9.97 -21.46 28.09
C LEU A 87 9.65 -22.68 28.97
N ARG A 88 8.91 -23.66 28.45
CA ARG A 88 8.61 -24.91 29.19
C ARG A 88 9.87 -25.69 29.58
N SER A 89 10.84 -25.79 28.67
CA SER A 89 12.11 -26.48 28.95
C SER A 89 12.95 -25.77 30.03
N THR A 90 12.91 -24.43 30.11
CA THR A 90 13.62 -23.68 31.15
C THR A 90 12.98 -23.81 32.54
N THR A 91 11.65 -23.91 32.62
CA THR A 91 10.95 -24.12 33.89
C THR A 91 11.22 -25.51 34.48
N GLU A 92 11.37 -26.53 33.63
CA GLU A 92 11.68 -27.91 34.07
C GLU A 92 13.13 -28.07 34.56
N GLN A 93 14.06 -27.22 34.11
CA GLN A 93 15.45 -27.25 34.61
C GLN A 93 15.61 -26.57 35.97
N HIS A 94 14.72 -25.64 36.34
CA HIS A 94 14.77 -24.96 37.64
C HIS A 94 14.08 -25.73 38.77
N THR A 95 13.05 -26.53 38.48
CA THR A 95 12.38 -27.37 39.49
C THR A 95 13.17 -28.63 39.85
N ASN A 96 13.98 -29.16 38.93
CA ASN A 96 14.79 -30.36 39.17
C ASN A 96 16.15 -30.09 39.86
N ARG A 97 16.52 -28.82 40.09
CA ARG A 97 17.82 -28.46 40.72
C ARG A 97 17.71 -27.98 42.17
N SER A 98 16.50 -27.93 42.74
CA SER A 98 16.26 -27.36 44.07
C SER A 98 15.50 -28.32 45.01
N LEU A 99 15.79 -29.62 44.94
CA LEU A 99 15.26 -30.61 45.88
C LEU A 99 16.32 -31.61 46.35
N LEU A 100 17.46 -31.13 46.85
CA LEU A 100 18.33 -31.90 47.74
C LEU A 100 18.88 -30.99 48.84
N ASP A 101 18.70 -31.46 50.08
CA ASP A 101 19.31 -31.06 51.36
C ASP A 101 19.04 -29.67 51.95
N ILE A 102 18.01 -29.59 52.79
CA ILE A 102 18.09 -28.86 54.07
C ILE A 102 17.36 -29.67 55.16
N PRO A 103 18.05 -30.13 56.24
CA PRO A 103 17.41 -30.82 57.36
C PRO A 103 16.69 -29.82 58.29
N PRO A 104 15.66 -30.27 59.06
CA PRO A 104 14.89 -29.37 59.92
C PRO A 104 15.67 -29.02 61.20
N PRO A 105 15.71 -27.75 61.64
CA PRO A 105 16.21 -27.43 62.96
C PRO A 105 15.13 -27.68 64.03
N ALA A 106 15.49 -28.50 65.01
CA ALA A 106 14.79 -28.67 66.25
C ALA A 106 14.94 -27.43 67.16
N GLY A 107 13.87 -27.13 67.91
CA GLY A 107 13.80 -26.50 69.23
C GLY A 107 14.69 -25.30 69.58
N GLU A 108 14.08 -24.19 70.01
CA GLU A 108 14.09 -23.74 71.42
C GLU A 108 13.45 -22.36 71.61
N ASN A 109 13.00 -22.14 72.85
CA ASN A 109 12.20 -21.04 73.36
C ASN A 109 12.85 -19.65 73.23
N CYS A 110 12.03 -18.59 73.04
CA CYS A 110 12.10 -17.40 73.88
C CYS A 110 10.85 -16.50 73.78
N LYS A 111 10.71 -15.64 74.79
CA LYS A 111 9.48 -15.12 75.38
C LYS A 111 9.02 -13.76 74.80
N LYS A 112 7.71 -13.53 74.94
CA LYS A 112 6.97 -12.25 75.14
C LYS A 112 7.21 -11.12 74.14
N GLU A 113 6.15 -10.70 73.46
CA GLU A 113 5.59 -9.36 73.70
C GLU A 113 4.12 -9.25 73.25
N LYS A 114 3.40 -8.39 73.96
CA LYS A 114 1.96 -8.16 73.90
C LYS A 114 1.65 -7.21 72.74
N ASN A 115 0.50 -7.35 72.09
CA ASN A 115 -0.66 -6.46 72.28
C ASN A 115 -1.80 -6.77 71.30
N ALA A 116 -3.00 -6.49 71.80
CA ALA A 116 -4.32 -6.37 71.17
C ALA A 116 -4.30 -6.10 69.65
N ASN A 117 -5.26 -6.57 68.85
CA ASN A 117 -6.68 -6.25 69.02
C ASN A 117 -7.55 -7.05 68.03
N GLU A 118 -8.83 -7.25 68.39
CA GLU A 118 -10.04 -7.41 67.54
C GLU A 118 -9.90 -8.16 66.20
N GLY A 119 -10.66 -9.21 65.88
CA GLY A 119 -11.92 -9.67 66.41
C GLY A 119 -12.59 -10.51 65.32
N LEU A 120 -13.09 -11.67 65.73
CA LEU A 120 -14.30 -12.35 65.24
C LEU A 120 -14.44 -12.62 63.73
N ASN A 121 -14.27 -13.87 63.29
CA ASN A 121 -15.31 -14.93 63.24
C ASN A 121 -15.87 -15.05 61.81
N LEU A 122 -15.36 -15.98 60.99
CA LEU A 122 -15.90 -17.34 60.77
C LEU A 122 -17.36 -17.32 60.25
N MET A 123 -17.55 -17.62 58.97
CA MET A 123 -18.54 -18.61 58.55
C MET A 123 -18.35 -19.04 57.09
N SER A 124 -18.16 -20.34 56.94
CA SER A 124 -18.26 -21.14 55.72
C SER A 124 -19.67 -21.09 55.11
N VAL A 125 -19.80 -21.44 53.82
CA VAL A 125 -20.55 -22.62 53.31
C VAL A 125 -20.79 -22.53 51.79
N ALA A 126 -20.35 -23.60 51.12
CA ALA A 126 -20.85 -24.35 49.95
C ALA A 126 -21.47 -23.69 48.69
N VAL A 127 -20.86 -24.06 47.55
CA VAL A 127 -21.41 -24.79 46.37
C VAL A 127 -22.81 -24.43 45.85
N GLU A 128 -22.90 -24.11 44.56
CA GLU A 128 -23.82 -24.72 43.57
C GLU A 128 -23.43 -24.30 42.13
N GLU A 129 -23.42 -25.27 41.22
CA GLU A 129 -23.29 -25.11 39.76
C GLU A 129 -24.58 -24.54 39.14
N SER A 130 -24.47 -23.70 38.11
CA SER A 130 -25.33 -23.78 36.92
C SER A 130 -24.95 -22.73 35.86
N ASN A 131 -24.63 -23.20 34.65
CA ASN A 131 -24.78 -22.47 33.40
C ASN A 131 -26.25 -22.63 32.94
N PRO A 132 -26.89 -21.69 32.20
CA PRO A 132 -26.46 -21.37 30.83
C PRO A 132 -26.72 -19.93 30.29
N SER A 133 -25.90 -19.57 29.31
CA SER A 133 -26.23 -18.77 28.10
C SER A 133 -27.00 -17.44 28.25
N SER A 134 -26.31 -16.30 28.05
CA SER A 134 -26.84 -15.24 27.18
C SER A 134 -25.76 -14.23 26.76
N THR A 135 -25.80 -13.88 25.49
CA THR A 135 -25.00 -12.91 24.73
C THR A 135 -25.10 -11.49 25.26
N HIS A 136 -23.99 -10.80 25.57
CA HIS A 136 -23.82 -9.34 25.40
C HIS A 136 -22.32 -8.99 25.33
N THR A 137 -21.83 -8.58 24.15
CA THR A 137 -20.49 -7.97 24.00
C THR A 137 -20.56 -6.50 24.40
N THR A 138 -20.06 -6.19 25.59
CA THR A 138 -19.85 -4.81 26.04
C THR A 138 -18.41 -4.40 25.76
N LYS A 139 -18.28 -3.20 25.20
CA LYS A 139 -17.06 -2.40 25.06
C LYS A 139 -16.35 -2.23 26.40
N ILE A 140 -15.02 -2.13 26.39
CA ILE A 140 -14.21 -0.97 26.85
C ILE A 140 -12.74 -1.39 27.02
N ASN A 141 -11.88 -0.60 26.37
CA ASN A 141 -10.49 -0.22 26.63
C ASN A 141 -9.45 -1.26 27.08
N ASP A 142 -8.31 -1.26 26.37
CA ASP A 142 -7.10 -0.75 26.99
C ASP A 142 -6.19 -0.04 25.98
N SER A 143 -5.77 1.16 26.38
CA SER A 143 -4.89 2.09 25.71
C SER A 143 -3.43 1.64 25.81
N GLN A 144 -2.65 1.82 24.74
CA GLN A 144 -1.23 2.13 24.85
C GLN A 144 -0.92 3.33 23.96
N ASP A 145 -0.90 4.50 24.61
CA ASP A 145 -0.36 5.74 24.11
C ASP A 145 1.16 5.60 23.96
N VAL A 146 1.67 5.77 22.73
CA VAL A 146 3.07 6.08 22.50
C VAL A 146 3.17 7.59 22.38
N GLN A 147 3.66 8.22 23.45
CA GLN A 147 3.94 9.65 23.50
C GLN A 147 5.01 10.00 22.46
N VAL A 148 4.63 10.79 21.45
CA VAL A 148 5.58 11.46 20.57
C VAL A 148 5.91 12.81 21.20
N LEU A 149 7.19 12.95 21.56
CA LEU A 149 7.84 14.11 22.14
C LEU A 149 7.62 15.36 21.27
N LEU A 150 6.67 16.21 21.68
CA LEU A 150 6.51 17.57 21.18
C LEU A 150 7.56 18.44 21.87
N VAL A 151 8.66 18.73 21.19
CA VAL A 151 9.62 19.75 21.64
C VAL A 151 9.02 21.12 21.34
N VAL A 152 8.30 21.66 22.34
CA VAL A 152 7.97 23.09 22.41
C VAL A 152 9.22 23.80 22.92
N VAL A 153 9.86 24.59 22.06
CA VAL A 153 10.77 25.64 22.52
C VAL A 153 9.96 26.93 22.50
N GLU A 154 9.43 27.30 23.66
CA GLU A 154 9.11 28.69 23.96
C GLU A 154 10.38 29.35 24.49
N GLU A 155 10.92 30.32 23.78
CA GLU A 155 11.67 31.41 24.39
C GLU A 155 11.37 32.73 23.69
N GLY A 156 10.95 33.71 24.50
CA GLY A 156 11.42 35.09 24.31
C GLY A 156 10.48 36.04 23.58
N TYR A 157 9.52 36.60 24.32
CA TYR A 157 8.98 37.92 24.04
C TYR A 157 10.12 38.95 24.03
N SER A 158 10.21 39.75 22.97
CA SER A 158 10.72 41.12 23.05
C SER A 158 10.02 41.99 22.02
N SER A 159 9.10 42.79 22.54
CA SER A 159 8.52 43.94 21.86
C SER A 159 9.57 45.04 21.72
N SER A 160 9.75 45.60 20.52
CA SER A 160 10.22 46.98 20.37
C SER A 160 9.84 47.55 19.00
N THR A 161 8.93 48.53 19.04
CA THR A 161 8.59 49.45 17.95
C THR A 161 9.68 50.53 17.85
N HIS A 162 10.31 50.76 16.69
CA HIS A 162 10.49 52.09 16.05
C HIS A 162 11.45 52.06 14.84
N THR A 163 11.34 53.12 14.05
CA THR A 163 11.77 53.31 12.66
C THR A 163 13.23 53.74 12.51
N THR A 164 13.81 53.45 11.33
CA THR A 164 14.57 54.35 10.42
C THR A 164 15.71 53.62 9.69
N LYS A 165 15.87 54.04 8.43
CA LYS A 165 16.73 53.53 7.36
C LYS A 165 18.22 53.64 7.73
N VAL A 166 19.07 52.70 7.27
CA VAL A 166 20.33 52.91 6.50
C VAL A 166 20.76 51.56 5.88
N ALA A 167 21.29 51.63 4.66
CA ALA A 167 21.77 50.53 3.83
C ALA A 167 22.92 49.72 4.46
N ASP A 168 22.89 48.40 4.34
CA ASP A 168 23.89 47.58 3.63
C ASP A 168 23.65 46.08 3.86
N SER A 169 24.04 45.26 2.88
CA SER A 169 24.15 43.78 2.92
C SER A 169 22.83 42.96 2.85
N GLN A 170 22.24 42.89 1.65
CA GLN A 170 21.32 41.79 1.32
C GLN A 170 22.12 40.55 0.87
N ASN A 171 22.43 39.67 1.81
CA ASN A 171 22.55 38.24 1.54
C ASN A 171 22.13 37.45 2.79
N VAL A 172 20.86 37.55 3.14
CA VAL A 172 20.23 36.58 4.03
C VAL A 172 19.81 35.43 3.12
N GLN A 173 20.75 34.50 2.92
CA GLN A 173 20.51 33.25 2.22
C GLN A 173 19.62 32.39 3.12
N SER A 174 18.31 32.64 3.02
CA SER A 174 17.27 31.76 3.57
C SER A 174 17.62 30.35 3.12
N LYS A 175 17.86 29.47 4.09
CA LYS A 175 18.14 28.06 3.83
C LYS A 175 16.82 27.47 3.32
N ASP A 176 16.60 27.56 2.00
CA ASP A 176 15.38 27.11 1.32
C ASP A 176 15.02 25.74 1.89
N GLU A 177 13.86 25.65 2.54
CA GLU A 177 13.43 24.41 3.16
C GLU A 177 13.20 23.39 2.03
N GLU A 178 13.92 22.27 2.04
CA GLU A 178 13.79 21.26 0.99
C GLU A 178 12.74 20.21 1.36
N MET A 179 11.84 19.91 0.43
CA MET A 179 10.89 18.80 0.54
C MET A 179 11.45 17.56 -0.13
N VAL A 180 11.61 16.48 0.63
CA VAL A 180 12.07 15.18 0.12
C VAL A 180 10.89 14.40 -0.45
N LEU A 181 10.95 14.02 -1.74
CA LEU A 181 9.89 13.26 -2.42
C LEU A 181 10.23 11.78 -2.58
N ALA A 182 11.51 11.47 -2.72
CA ALA A 182 12.06 10.12 -2.76
C ALA A 182 13.55 10.17 -2.32
N PRO A 183 14.18 9.02 -2.03
CA PRO A 183 15.60 8.98 -1.70
C PRO A 183 16.45 9.69 -2.78
N GLY A 184 17.17 10.74 -2.38
CA GLY A 184 18.01 11.54 -3.29
C GLY A 184 17.25 12.44 -4.27
N VAL A 185 15.93 12.62 -4.10
CA VAL A 185 15.13 13.55 -4.92
C VAL A 185 14.41 14.54 -4.00
N THR A 186 14.90 15.78 -4.00
CA THR A 186 14.33 16.89 -3.25
C THR A 186 13.80 17.98 -4.19
N VAL A 187 12.82 18.74 -3.70
CA VAL A 187 12.27 19.92 -4.38
C VAL A 187 12.21 21.04 -3.34
N ARG A 188 12.59 22.26 -3.73
CA ARG A 188 12.46 23.43 -2.85
C ARG A 188 11.00 23.63 -2.44
N LYS A 189 10.75 23.92 -1.18
CA LYS A 189 9.38 24.06 -0.64
C LYS A 189 8.60 25.14 -1.38
N GLU A 190 9.24 26.23 -1.79
CA GLU A 190 8.60 27.30 -2.57
C GLU A 190 8.10 26.77 -3.92
N LYS A 191 8.88 25.90 -4.58
CA LYS A 191 8.49 25.27 -5.85
C LYS A 191 7.39 24.25 -5.65
N TRP A 192 7.43 23.48 -4.56
CA TRP A 192 6.33 22.58 -4.20
C TRP A 192 5.03 23.35 -4.00
N LEU A 193 5.05 24.41 -3.17
CA LEU A 193 3.91 25.28 -2.94
C LEU A 193 3.40 25.87 -4.25
N GLN A 194 4.28 26.41 -5.11
CA GLN A 194 3.90 26.92 -6.42
C GLN A 194 3.18 25.87 -7.29
N VAL A 195 3.57 24.60 -7.22
CA VAL A 195 2.94 23.50 -7.96
C VAL A 195 1.53 23.20 -7.42
N ILE A 196 1.30 23.29 -6.11
CA ILE A 196 0.01 22.96 -5.46
C ILE A 196 -0.94 24.14 -5.28
N SER A 197 -0.45 25.39 -5.28
CA SER A 197 -1.23 26.62 -5.00
C SER A 197 -2.20 27.03 -6.11
N GLY A 198 -2.29 26.29 -7.22
CA GLY A 198 -3.20 26.61 -8.31
C GLY A 198 -4.67 26.42 -7.90
N GLU A 199 -5.51 27.43 -8.12
CA GLU A 199 -6.95 27.44 -7.79
C GLU A 199 -7.72 26.23 -8.36
N ASN A 200 -7.25 25.66 -9.48
CA ASN A 200 -7.82 24.48 -10.12
C ASN A 200 -6.78 23.37 -10.32
N ILE A 201 -6.04 23.03 -9.26
CA ILE A 201 -5.08 21.94 -9.30
C ILE A 201 -5.78 20.58 -9.36
N THR A 202 -5.55 19.86 -10.47
CA THR A 202 -6.00 18.47 -10.68
C THR A 202 -4.82 17.51 -10.59
N GLU A 203 -5.09 16.22 -10.41
CA GLU A 203 -4.06 15.15 -10.41
C GLU A 203 -3.15 15.23 -11.64
N SER A 204 -3.76 15.38 -12.82
CA SER A 204 -3.05 15.54 -14.08
C SER A 204 -2.18 16.79 -14.09
N ARG A 205 -2.70 17.94 -13.65
CA ARG A 205 -1.97 19.21 -13.65
C ARG A 205 -0.82 19.19 -12.65
N LEU A 206 -1.02 18.60 -11.47
CA LEU A 206 0.03 18.38 -10.46
C LEU A 206 1.19 17.57 -11.05
N VAL A 207 0.90 16.38 -11.60
CA VAL A 207 1.92 15.50 -12.17
C VAL A 207 2.68 16.18 -13.31
N ARG A 208 1.96 16.87 -14.21
CA ARG A 208 2.56 17.59 -15.34
C ARG A 208 3.47 18.74 -14.90
N ASN A 209 3.05 19.52 -13.90
CA ASN A 209 3.84 20.63 -13.36
C ASN A 209 5.07 20.10 -12.63
N LEU A 210 4.90 19.08 -11.78
CA LEU A 210 5.99 18.45 -11.05
C LEU A 210 7.02 17.80 -11.99
N ALA A 211 6.57 17.21 -13.10
CA ALA A 211 7.48 16.68 -14.11
C ALA A 211 8.38 17.78 -14.71
N VAL A 212 7.82 18.95 -15.03
CA VAL A 212 8.63 20.08 -15.51
C VAL A 212 9.61 20.55 -14.43
N THR A 213 9.20 20.58 -13.16
CA THR A 213 10.09 20.95 -12.04
C THR A 213 11.24 19.96 -11.85
N LEU A 214 11.01 18.65 -11.99
CA LEU A 214 12.01 17.62 -11.71
C LEU A 214 13.00 17.37 -12.86
N TRP A 215 12.58 17.54 -14.11
CA TRP A 215 13.41 17.25 -15.29
C TRP A 215 13.69 18.48 -16.17
N GLY A 216 12.83 19.50 -16.15
CA GLY A 216 12.82 20.56 -17.16
C GLY A 216 12.12 20.13 -18.44
N SER A 217 11.62 21.10 -19.21
CA SER A 217 10.90 20.85 -20.46
C SER A 217 11.81 20.23 -21.53
N ASP A 218 13.06 20.69 -21.63
CA ASP A 218 14.01 20.24 -22.66
C ASP A 218 14.40 18.77 -22.46
N THR A 219 14.70 18.37 -21.23
CA THR A 219 14.96 16.96 -20.91
C THR A 219 13.74 16.07 -21.20
N LEU A 220 12.52 16.57 -21.01
CA LEU A 220 11.29 15.82 -21.25
C LEU A 220 11.00 15.63 -22.74
N THR A 221 11.38 16.56 -23.63
CA THR A 221 11.18 16.38 -25.08
C THR A 221 12.13 15.34 -25.66
N GLU A 222 13.34 15.24 -25.11
CA GLU A 222 14.41 14.32 -25.55
C GLU A 222 14.28 12.90 -25.00
N ARG A 223 13.54 12.72 -23.89
CA ARG A 223 13.37 11.42 -23.22
C ARG A 223 12.00 10.79 -23.46
N SER A 224 11.86 9.52 -23.07
CA SER A 224 10.59 8.81 -23.03
C SER A 224 10.36 8.20 -21.64
N VAL A 225 9.12 7.85 -21.32
CA VAL A 225 8.80 7.28 -20.00
C VAL A 225 9.46 5.91 -19.79
N THR A 226 9.47 5.05 -20.82
CA THR A 226 9.92 3.65 -20.70
C THR A 226 11.23 3.35 -21.42
N GLY A 227 11.70 4.22 -22.32
CA GLY A 227 12.84 3.92 -23.17
C GLY A 227 12.51 3.04 -24.39
N ALA A 228 11.27 2.58 -24.53
CA ALA A 228 10.92 1.61 -25.57
C ALA A 228 10.71 2.31 -26.93
N PRO A 229 11.22 1.75 -28.05
CA PRO A 229 10.95 2.29 -29.37
C PRO A 229 9.47 2.17 -29.73
N CYS A 230 8.96 3.16 -30.47
CA CYS A 230 7.57 3.14 -30.93
C CYS A 230 7.37 2.05 -32.00
N LYS A 231 6.64 0.98 -31.66
CA LYS A 231 6.36 -0.14 -32.58
C LYS A 231 5.73 0.31 -33.91
N ARG A 232 4.91 1.37 -33.90
CA ARG A 232 4.24 1.91 -35.09
C ARG A 232 5.21 2.58 -36.08
N LEU A 233 6.30 3.15 -35.57
CA LEU A 233 7.30 3.84 -36.39
C LEU A 233 8.39 2.89 -36.90
N LYS A 234 8.53 1.71 -36.30
CA LYS A 234 9.51 0.68 -36.68
C LYS A 234 9.44 0.28 -38.16
N ASN A 235 8.26 0.35 -38.77
CA ASN A 235 8.03 -0.12 -40.14
C ASN A 235 7.97 1.02 -41.17
N LYS A 236 8.08 2.30 -40.74
CA LYS A 236 7.78 3.46 -41.60
C LYS A 236 8.98 4.29 -42.03
N SER A 237 10.16 4.10 -41.43
CA SER A 237 11.34 4.88 -41.78
C SER A 237 12.58 4.01 -41.92
N GLU A 238 13.30 4.15 -43.04
CA GLU A 238 14.65 3.60 -43.24
C GLU A 238 15.65 4.12 -42.19
N ASN A 239 15.38 5.30 -41.62
CA ASN A 239 15.99 5.73 -40.37
C ASN A 239 15.21 5.13 -39.20
N ALA A 240 15.73 4.06 -38.61
CA ALA A 240 15.19 3.51 -37.37
C ALA A 240 15.05 4.64 -36.33
N VAL A 241 13.82 4.96 -35.92
CA VAL A 241 13.59 5.96 -34.87
C VAL A 241 14.30 5.47 -33.61
N GLU A 242 15.42 6.12 -33.28
CA GLU A 242 16.23 5.75 -32.13
C GLU A 242 15.37 5.81 -30.86
N ALA A 243 15.51 4.77 -30.05
CA ALA A 243 14.77 4.65 -28.81
C ALA A 243 15.26 5.75 -27.85
N LYS A 244 14.39 6.73 -27.57
CA LYS A 244 14.69 7.82 -26.61
C LYS A 244 14.99 7.25 -25.24
N GLN A 245 15.98 7.81 -24.54
CA GLN A 245 16.34 7.36 -23.19
C GLN A 245 15.14 7.42 -22.21
N ALA A 246 15.05 6.44 -21.32
CA ALA A 246 14.03 6.41 -20.27
C ALA A 246 14.18 7.56 -19.26
N LEU A 247 13.06 7.96 -18.64
CA LEU A 247 13.07 8.80 -17.45
C LEU A 247 13.72 8.05 -16.27
N THR A 248 14.40 8.78 -15.40
CA THR A 248 15.03 8.23 -14.21
C THR A 248 13.97 7.59 -13.29
N PRO A 249 14.04 6.28 -12.99
CA PRO A 249 13.01 5.59 -12.22
C PRO A 249 12.76 6.20 -10.85
N VAL A 250 13.81 6.63 -10.16
CA VAL A 250 13.72 7.27 -8.83
C VAL A 250 12.92 8.56 -8.87
N LYS A 251 13.08 9.38 -9.93
CA LYS A 251 12.28 10.60 -10.12
C LYS A 251 10.83 10.29 -10.50
N VAL A 252 10.56 9.18 -11.21
CA VAL A 252 9.18 8.71 -11.46
C VAL A 252 8.51 8.28 -10.14
N GLU A 253 9.24 7.59 -9.27
CA GLU A 253 8.76 7.24 -7.93
C GLU A 253 8.52 8.49 -7.07
N ALA A 254 9.39 9.51 -7.17
CA ALA A 254 9.18 10.80 -6.51
C ALA A 254 7.85 11.46 -6.92
N VAL A 255 7.51 11.45 -8.21
CA VAL A 255 6.22 11.95 -8.70
C VAL A 255 5.05 11.15 -8.12
N LYS A 256 5.21 9.82 -8.02
CA LYS A 256 4.22 8.91 -7.44
C LYS A 256 3.93 9.28 -5.99
N ASN A 257 4.98 9.39 -5.18
CA ASN A 257 4.91 9.71 -3.76
C ASN A 257 4.33 11.11 -3.54
N ALA A 258 4.74 12.08 -4.35
CA ALA A 258 4.24 13.45 -4.29
C ALA A 258 2.73 13.53 -4.58
N LEU A 259 2.26 12.79 -5.60
CA LEU A 259 0.84 12.72 -5.92
C LEU A 259 0.05 12.04 -4.81
N GLU A 260 0.55 10.94 -4.27
CA GLU A 260 -0.10 10.24 -3.15
C GLU A 260 -0.20 11.13 -1.90
N PHE A 261 0.90 11.81 -1.54
CA PHE A 261 0.93 12.77 -0.45
C PHE A 261 -0.10 13.89 -0.67
N TRP A 262 -0.13 14.48 -1.87
CA TRP A 262 -1.08 15.55 -2.18
C TRP A 262 -2.54 15.07 -2.13
N LEU A 263 -2.83 13.85 -2.59
CA LEU A 263 -4.17 13.27 -2.55
C LEU A 263 -4.66 13.05 -1.11
N ARG A 264 -3.75 12.66 -0.22
CA ARG A 264 -4.06 12.47 1.20
C ARG A 264 -4.26 13.80 1.91
N GLU A 265 -3.29 14.69 1.83
CA GLU A 265 -3.30 15.91 2.65
C GLU A 265 -4.18 17.03 2.10
N HIS A 266 -4.30 17.17 0.78
CA HIS A 266 -5.08 18.27 0.18
C HIS A 266 -6.44 17.85 -0.34
N LYS A 267 -6.64 16.56 -0.61
CA LYS A 267 -7.93 16.03 -1.11
C LYS A 267 -8.64 15.10 -0.13
N GLY A 268 -8.04 14.80 1.03
CA GLY A 268 -8.66 13.98 2.06
C GLY A 268 -8.96 12.55 1.60
N LYS A 269 -8.24 12.04 0.59
CA LYS A 269 -8.47 10.68 0.07
C LYS A 269 -7.89 9.65 1.03
N ASP A 270 -8.60 8.54 1.20
CA ASP A 270 -8.10 7.40 1.95
C ASP A 270 -6.82 6.84 1.31
N VAL A 271 -5.99 6.17 2.12
CA VAL A 271 -4.72 5.57 1.68
C VAL A 271 -4.92 4.64 0.48
N GLY A 272 -5.98 3.81 0.48
CA GLY A 272 -6.24 2.88 -0.62
C GLY A 272 -6.64 3.59 -1.92
N GLU A 273 -7.42 4.66 -1.84
CA GLU A 273 -7.81 5.46 -3.01
C GLU A 273 -6.64 6.27 -3.55
N ALA A 274 -5.88 6.91 -2.65
CA ALA A 274 -4.68 7.67 -3.00
C ALA A 274 -3.67 6.78 -3.74
N GLN A 275 -3.41 5.57 -3.25
CA GLN A 275 -2.51 4.60 -3.87
C GLN A 275 -3.00 4.12 -5.25
N LYS A 276 -4.32 3.96 -5.44
CA LYS A 276 -4.91 3.58 -6.72
C LYS A 276 -4.71 4.67 -7.77
N LEU A 277 -4.97 5.92 -7.39
CA LEU A 277 -4.86 7.08 -8.27
C LEU A 277 -3.40 7.46 -8.55
N SER A 278 -2.52 7.31 -7.55
CA SER A 278 -1.08 7.47 -7.68
C SER A 278 -0.39 6.25 -8.29
N SER A 279 -1.13 5.22 -8.73
CA SER A 279 -0.51 4.01 -9.29
C SER A 279 0.47 4.31 -10.42
N ALA A 280 1.52 3.48 -10.53
CA ALA A 280 2.60 3.71 -11.48
C ALA A 280 2.11 3.76 -12.94
N SER A 281 1.04 3.03 -13.29
CA SER A 281 0.40 3.11 -14.60
C SER A 281 -0.23 4.47 -14.86
N SER A 282 -0.96 5.02 -13.88
CA SER A 282 -1.61 6.33 -13.99
C SER A 282 -0.57 7.43 -14.15
N VAL A 283 0.47 7.43 -13.30
CA VAL A 283 1.57 8.39 -13.38
C VAL A 283 2.29 8.30 -14.72
N ARG A 284 2.65 7.08 -15.18
CA ARG A 284 3.32 6.90 -16.49
C ARG A 284 2.47 7.41 -17.66
N LYS A 285 1.15 7.23 -17.61
CA LYS A 285 0.23 7.77 -18.62
C LYS A 285 0.30 9.30 -18.65
N LEU A 286 0.16 9.95 -17.50
CA LEU A 286 0.21 11.41 -17.39
C LEU A 286 1.56 11.99 -17.83
N LEU A 287 2.66 11.32 -17.51
CA LEU A 287 4.00 11.69 -17.98
C LEU A 287 4.13 11.54 -19.50
N SER A 288 3.60 10.46 -20.06
CA SER A 288 3.62 10.22 -21.52
C SER A 288 2.85 11.30 -22.27
N ASP A 289 1.66 11.66 -21.77
CA ASP A 289 0.85 12.74 -22.34
C ASP A 289 1.59 14.07 -22.29
N LYS A 290 2.26 14.40 -21.17
CA LYS A 290 3.03 15.64 -21.03
C LYS A 290 4.19 15.72 -22.02
N ILE A 291 4.94 14.63 -22.18
CA ILE A 291 6.06 14.55 -23.13
C ILE A 291 5.53 14.78 -24.55
N MET A 292 4.41 14.16 -24.90
CA MET A 292 3.78 14.32 -26.21
C MET A 292 3.30 15.76 -26.44
N ASP A 293 2.69 16.40 -25.43
CA ASP A 293 2.24 17.79 -25.50
C ASP A 293 3.43 18.74 -25.74
N LEU A 294 4.54 18.55 -25.03
CA LEU A 294 5.76 19.36 -25.21
C LEU A 294 6.37 19.16 -26.60
N GLN A 295 6.42 17.93 -27.11
CA GLN A 295 6.91 17.64 -28.47
C GLN A 295 6.06 18.31 -29.54
N LYS A 296 4.73 18.32 -29.38
CA LYS A 296 3.82 19.05 -30.29
C LYS A 296 4.06 20.56 -30.24
N GLN A 297 4.24 21.12 -29.04
CA GLN A 297 4.55 22.55 -28.87
C GLN A 297 5.89 22.94 -29.49
N GLN A 298 6.89 22.05 -29.46
CA GLN A 298 8.19 22.28 -30.10
C GLN A 298 8.09 22.27 -31.62
N GLN A 299 7.23 21.43 -32.21
CA GLN A 299 7.01 21.38 -33.67
C GLN A 299 6.22 22.58 -34.22
N GLN A 300 5.54 23.34 -33.35
CA GLN A 300 4.77 24.53 -33.71
C GLN A 300 5.56 25.83 -33.62
N LYS A 301 6.79 25.79 -33.09
CA LYS A 301 7.72 26.92 -33.05
C LYS A 301 8.65 26.87 -34.26
#